data_AF-A0A442HRT6-F1
#
_entry.id   AF-A0A442HRT6-F1
#
_cell.length_a   1.000
_cell.length_b   1.000
_cell.length_c   1.000
_cell.angle_alpha   90.00
_cell.angle_beta   90.00
_cell.angle_gamma   90.00
#
_symmetry.space_group_name_H-M   'P 1'
#
loop_
_entity.id
_entity.type
_entity.pdbx_description
1 polymer ?
#
loop_
_entity_poly.entity_id
_entity_poly.type
_entity_poly.pdbx_seq_one_letter_code
_entity_poly.pdbx_strand_id
1 'polypeptide(L)'
;MQRFSISLMGALLGISLVTGPVEAGGAKIATTRTERCANLSRQVDKVLETHTAATQVTAAKALQRKGNRFCANKKEAQGIRMLANALKLLGVTPIDPDAVTPKTDLHSKEKKP
;
A
#
# COMPACT_ATOMS: atom_id res chain seq x y z
N MET A 1 34.42 37.66 8.31
CA MET A 1 33.27 37.47 7.39
C MET A 1 32.90 35.99 7.46
N GLN A 2 31.70 35.48 7.73
CA GLN A 2 30.33 35.99 7.77
C GLN A 2 29.52 34.95 8.60
N ARG A 3 28.85 35.38 9.69
CA ARG A 3 27.89 34.56 10.44
C ARG A 3 26.54 34.70 9.72
N PHE A 4 26.04 33.62 9.12
CA PHE A 4 24.69 33.61 8.56
C PHE A 4 23.67 33.32 9.66
N SER A 5 23.28 34.38 10.36
CA SER A 5 22.06 34.40 11.17
C SER A 5 20.87 34.61 10.23
N ILE A 6 20.18 33.53 9.85
CA ILE A 6 18.90 33.64 9.14
C ILE A 6 17.80 33.46 10.18
N SER A 7 17.35 34.59 10.71
CA SER A 7 16.16 34.71 11.55
C SER A 7 14.93 34.34 10.71
N LEU A 8 14.09 33.47 11.24
CA LEU A 8 12.87 32.98 10.61
C LEU A 8 11.66 33.79 11.13
N MET A 9 10.63 33.93 10.29
CA MET A 9 9.24 34.37 10.58
C MET A 9 8.96 35.88 10.52
N GLY A 10 7.91 36.36 9.86
CA GLY A 10 6.82 35.67 9.17
C GLY A 10 5.87 36.66 8.50
N ALA A 11 5.07 36.16 7.56
CA ALA A 11 3.92 36.86 7.01
C ALA A 11 2.75 35.88 6.96
N LEU A 12 1.85 35.98 7.93
CA LEU A 12 0.54 35.37 7.92
C LEU A 12 -0.36 36.20 6.99
N LEU A 13 -0.81 35.61 5.89
CA LEU A 13 -2.01 36.09 5.18
C LEU A 13 -2.89 34.88 4.84
N GLY A 14 -4.07 34.89 5.46
CA GLY A 14 -5.06 33.83 5.39
C GLY A 14 -5.70 33.72 4.01
N ILE A 15 -6.08 32.50 3.68
CA ILE A 15 -6.95 32.20 2.55
C ILE A 15 -8.07 31.31 3.10
N SER A 16 -9.28 31.84 3.03
CA SER A 16 -10.53 31.25 3.49
C SER A 16 -10.75 29.87 2.85
N LEU A 17 -11.14 28.88 3.66
CA LEU A 17 -11.63 27.60 3.16
C LEU A 17 -13.04 27.80 2.57
N VAL A 18 -13.16 27.64 1.26
CA VAL A 18 -14.44 27.31 0.63
C VAL A 18 -14.58 25.79 0.63
N THR A 19 -15.39 25.24 1.52
CA THR A 19 -15.84 23.84 1.44
C THR A 19 -16.90 23.74 0.36
N GLY A 20 -16.47 23.45 -0.86
CA GLY A 20 -17.34 22.89 -1.89
C GLY A 20 -17.63 21.41 -1.60
N PRO A 21 -18.78 20.87 -2.05
CA PRO A 21 -19.04 19.44 -1.94
C PRO A 21 -18.03 18.71 -2.83
N VAL A 22 -17.18 17.87 -2.21
CA VAL A 22 -16.38 16.91 -2.95
C VAL A 22 -17.33 15.83 -3.45
N GLU A 23 -17.90 16.08 -4.63
CA GLU A 23 -18.57 15.05 -5.40
C GLU A 23 -17.58 13.90 -5.63
N ALA A 24 -18.12 12.69 -5.49
CA ALA A 24 -17.49 11.43 -5.80
C ALA A 24 -17.21 11.33 -7.30
N GLY A 25 -16.20 12.05 -7.77
CA GLY A 25 -15.63 11.93 -9.11
C GLY A 25 -14.36 11.10 -9.02
N GLY A 26 -14.31 9.99 -9.75
CA GLY A 26 -13.17 9.09 -9.86
C GLY A 26 -11.91 9.79 -10.40
N ALA A 27 -11.25 10.56 -9.56
CA ALA A 27 -9.86 10.91 -9.73
C ALA A 27 -9.06 9.65 -9.40
N LYS A 28 -8.14 9.29 -10.30
CA LYS A 28 -7.04 8.37 -10.02
C LYS A 28 -6.19 9.05 -8.95
N ILE A 29 -6.64 9.05 -7.70
CA ILE A 29 -5.85 9.52 -6.57
C ILE A 29 -4.71 8.52 -6.53
N ALA A 30 -3.52 8.95 -7.00
CA ALA A 30 -2.30 8.18 -6.86
C ALA A 30 -2.23 7.77 -5.40
N THR A 31 -2.51 6.49 -5.10
CA THR A 31 -2.72 6.12 -3.71
C THR A 31 -1.40 6.31 -3.01
N THR A 32 -1.43 7.03 -1.89
CA THR A 32 -0.18 7.28 -1.16
C THR A 32 0.42 5.95 -0.74
N ARG A 33 1.75 5.83 -0.72
CA ARG A 33 2.40 4.56 -0.34
C ARG A 33 1.97 4.08 1.05
N THR A 34 1.66 5.03 1.95
CA THR A 34 1.07 4.74 3.26
C THR A 34 -0.27 4.03 3.15
N GLU A 35 -1.18 4.55 2.32
CA GLU A 35 -2.51 4.01 2.11
C GLU A 35 -2.49 2.64 1.44
N ARG A 36 -1.59 2.48 0.46
CA ARG A 36 -1.33 1.19 -0.15
C ARG A 36 -0.86 0.14 0.86
N CYS A 37 0.02 0.53 1.78
CA CYS A 37 0.43 -0.40 2.84
C CYS A 37 -0.74 -0.78 3.75
N ALA A 38 -1.57 0.17 4.16
CA ALA A 38 -2.75 -0.11 4.96
C ALA A 38 -3.72 -1.08 4.25
N ASN A 39 -3.92 -0.89 2.94
CA ASN A 39 -4.74 -1.78 2.13
C ASN A 39 -4.15 -3.20 2.07
N LEU A 40 -2.86 -3.33 1.74
CA LEU A 40 -2.19 -4.64 1.67
C LEU A 40 -2.17 -5.35 3.02
N SER A 41 -1.96 -4.64 4.14
CA SER A 41 -2.04 -5.28 5.48
C SER A 41 -3.42 -5.88 5.71
N ARG A 42 -4.49 -5.11 5.44
CA ARG A 42 -5.86 -5.61 5.59
C ARG A 42 -6.16 -6.82 4.71
N GLN A 43 -5.64 -6.83 3.47
CA GLN A 43 -5.76 -8.01 2.60
C GLN A 43 -5.07 -9.22 3.22
N VAL A 44 -3.85 -9.08 3.73
CA VAL A 44 -3.13 -10.18 4.38
C VAL A 44 -3.90 -10.67 5.60
N ASP A 45 -4.42 -9.77 6.44
CA ASP A 45 -5.25 -10.14 7.60
C ASP A 45 -6.47 -10.97 7.18
N LYS A 46 -7.24 -10.50 6.20
CA LYS A 46 -8.43 -11.21 5.68
C LYS A 46 -8.08 -12.58 5.09
N VAL A 47 -6.96 -12.67 4.36
CA VAL A 47 -6.50 -13.94 3.77
C VAL A 47 -6.04 -14.88 4.88
N LEU A 48 -5.36 -14.40 5.92
CA LEU A 48 -4.95 -15.23 7.05
C LEU A 48 -6.14 -15.75 7.87
N GLU A 49 -7.21 -14.96 8.00
CA GLU A 49 -8.46 -15.39 8.64
C GLU A 49 -9.18 -16.49 7.85
N THR A 50 -9.13 -16.43 6.52
CA THR A 50 -9.85 -17.36 5.63
C THR A 50 -9.01 -18.59 5.22
N HIS A 51 -7.68 -18.48 5.21
CA HIS A 51 -6.76 -19.54 4.81
C HIS A 51 -5.98 -20.15 5.99
N THR A 52 -6.61 -20.27 7.17
CA THR A 52 -5.99 -20.82 8.39
C THR A 52 -5.36 -22.21 8.24
N ALA A 53 -5.77 -22.99 7.24
CA ALA A 53 -5.26 -24.33 6.95
C ALA A 53 -4.01 -24.37 6.05
N ALA A 54 -3.58 -23.24 5.46
CA ALA A 54 -2.39 -23.25 4.61
C ALA A 54 -1.13 -23.37 5.49
N THR A 55 -0.25 -24.32 5.18
CA THR A 55 1.06 -24.48 5.84
C THR A 55 1.92 -23.21 5.81
N GLN A 56 1.62 -22.31 4.87
CA GLN A 56 2.33 -21.05 4.69
C GLN A 56 1.77 -19.89 5.56
N VAL A 57 0.69 -20.08 6.32
CA VAL A 57 0.08 -19.06 7.21
C VAL A 57 1.10 -18.49 8.19
N THR A 58 1.91 -19.33 8.81
CA THR A 58 2.94 -18.88 9.77
C THR A 58 3.99 -18.00 9.10
N ALA A 59 4.46 -18.39 7.91
CA ALA A 59 5.43 -17.62 7.13
C ALA A 59 4.83 -16.29 6.66
N ALA A 60 3.60 -16.31 6.15
CA ALA A 60 2.89 -15.11 5.71
C ALA A 60 2.61 -14.15 6.88
N LYS A 61 2.25 -14.65 8.05
CA LYS A 61 2.07 -13.85 9.27
C LYS A 61 3.38 -13.22 9.76
N ALA A 62 4.50 -13.92 9.64
CA ALA A 62 5.81 -13.36 9.93
C ALA A 62 6.17 -12.21 8.96
N LEU A 63 5.91 -12.40 7.66
CA LEU A 63 6.09 -11.37 6.64
C LEU A 63 5.15 -10.19 6.86
N GLN A 64 3.91 -10.42 7.28
CA GLN A 64 2.95 -9.38 7.60
C GLN A 64 3.45 -8.50 8.73
N ARG A 65 3.86 -9.09 9.86
CA ARG A 65 4.40 -8.34 11.00
C ARG A 65 5.60 -7.49 10.60
N LYS A 66 6.48 -8.05 9.76
CA LYS A 66 7.67 -7.34 9.26
C LYS A 66 7.31 -6.22 8.28
N GLY A 67 6.37 -6.48 7.38
CA GLY A 67 5.82 -5.50 6.44
C GLY A 67 5.18 -4.31 7.16
N ASN A 68 4.34 -4.59 8.16
CA ASN A 68 3.68 -3.58 8.98
C ASN A 68 4.68 -2.72 9.76
N ARG A 69 5.75 -3.33 10.30
CA ARG A 69 6.86 -2.57 10.89
C ARG A 69 7.51 -1.64 9.89
N PHE A 70 7.79 -2.09 8.66
CA PHE A 70 8.37 -1.21 7.65
C PHE A 70 7.47 -0.04 7.29
N CYS A 71 6.16 -0.27 7.17
CA CYS A 71 5.22 0.81 6.91
C CYS A 71 5.10 1.81 8.06
N ALA A 72 5.09 1.32 9.31
CA ALA A 72 5.12 2.19 10.49
C ALA A 72 6.38 3.05 10.56
N ASN A 73 7.52 2.52 10.11
CA ASN A 73 8.81 3.23 10.07
C ASN A 73 9.01 4.11 8.82
N LYS A 74 7.93 4.46 8.09
CA LYS A 74 8.00 5.24 6.83
C LYS A 74 8.85 4.59 5.72
N LYS A 75 9.09 3.28 5.82
CA LYS A 75 9.77 2.46 4.78
C LYS A 75 8.73 1.75 3.91
N GLU A 76 7.79 2.50 3.36
CA GLU A 76 6.59 1.93 2.76
C GLU A 76 6.90 1.07 1.54
N ALA A 77 7.86 1.45 0.69
CA ALA A 77 8.25 0.64 -0.47
C ALA A 77 8.72 -0.77 -0.07
N GLN A 78 9.45 -0.90 1.04
CA GLN A 78 9.89 -2.19 1.56
C GLN A 78 8.73 -2.95 2.20
N GLY A 79 7.86 -2.26 2.94
CA GLY A 79 6.67 -2.85 3.55
C GLY A 79 5.67 -3.39 2.52
N ILE A 80 5.34 -2.59 1.50
CA ILE A 80 4.47 -2.96 0.37
C ILE A 80 4.98 -4.23 -0.32
N ARG A 81 6.27 -4.30 -0.65
CA ARG A 81 6.88 -5.48 -1.28
C ARG A 81 6.78 -6.71 -0.37
N MET A 82 7.02 -6.53 0.92
CA MET A 82 6.94 -7.62 1.90
C MET A 82 5.52 -8.17 2.02
N LEU A 83 4.53 -7.29 2.13
CA LEU A 83 3.11 -7.66 2.22
C LEU A 83 2.61 -8.31 0.93
N ALA A 84 3.03 -7.81 -0.24
CA ALA A 84 2.74 -8.44 -1.52
C ALA A 84 3.31 -9.86 -1.62
N ASN A 85 4.52 -10.10 -1.10
CA ASN A 85 5.09 -11.44 -1.03
C ASN A 85 4.35 -12.35 -0.05
N ALA A 86 3.87 -11.82 1.08
CA ALA A 86 3.02 -12.58 2.00
C ALA A 86 1.76 -13.11 1.32
N LEU A 87 1.09 -12.26 0.53
CA LEU A 87 -0.10 -12.66 -0.25
C LEU A 87 0.25 -13.72 -1.31
N LYS A 88 1.37 -13.55 -2.02
CA LYS A 88 1.85 -14.54 -3.01
C LYS A 88 2.14 -15.91 -2.39
N LEU A 89 2.72 -15.96 -1.18
CA LEU A 89 2.93 -17.23 -0.46
C LEU A 89 1.61 -17.91 -0.09
N LEU A 90 0.56 -17.14 0.15
CA LEU A 90 -0.79 -17.65 0.40
C LEU A 90 -1.54 -17.99 -0.91
N GLY A 91 -0.91 -17.83 -2.08
CA GLY A 91 -1.54 -18.08 -3.38
C GLY A 91 -2.52 -16.98 -3.81
N VAL A 92 -2.56 -15.85 -3.10
CA VAL A 92 -3.46 -14.73 -3.40
C VAL A 92 -2.70 -13.65 -4.17
N THR A 93 -3.32 -13.15 -5.24
CA THR A 93 -2.74 -12.04 -6.02
C THR A 93 -3.03 -10.72 -5.30
N PRO A 94 -2.02 -9.90 -4.97
CA PRO A 94 -2.22 -8.61 -4.30
C PRO A 94 -3.06 -7.67 -5.15
N ILE A 95 -4.08 -7.05 -4.55
CA ILE A 95 -4.80 -5.95 -5.18
C ILE A 95 -4.01 -4.67 -4.88
N ASP A 96 -3.23 -4.19 -5.86
CA ASP A 96 -2.47 -2.94 -5.80
C ASP A 96 -3.12 -1.91 -6.73
N PRO A 97 -3.64 -0.77 -6.22
CA PRO A 97 -4.33 0.24 -7.01
C PRO A 97 -3.42 1.05 -7.95
N ASP A 98 -2.10 0.98 -7.80
CA ASP A 98 -1.13 1.66 -8.68
C ASP A 98 -0.32 0.65 -9.52
N ALA A 99 -0.56 -0.65 -9.35
CA ALA A 99 -0.19 -1.63 -10.37
C ALA A 99 -1.12 -1.39 -11.54
N VAL A 100 -0.72 -0.49 -12.44
CA VAL A 100 -1.25 -0.42 -13.81
C VAL A 100 -1.10 -1.83 -14.39
N THR A 101 -2.12 -2.66 -14.26
CA THR A 101 -2.33 -3.78 -15.14
C THR A 101 -2.98 -3.19 -16.40
N PRO A 102 -2.34 -3.43 -17.54
CA PRO A 102 -2.96 -4.39 -18.44
C PRO A 102 -2.07 -5.63 -18.44
N LYS A 103 -2.45 -6.59 -17.60
CA LYS A 103 -2.19 -8.01 -17.87
C LYS A 103 -3.51 -8.77 -17.82
N THR A 104 -4.52 -8.18 -18.46
CA THR A 104 -5.41 -8.95 -19.32
C THR A 104 -4.64 -9.07 -20.63
N ASP A 105 -3.91 -10.17 -20.80
CA ASP A 105 -3.82 -10.94 -22.04
C ASP A 105 -2.72 -12.00 -21.92
N LEU A 106 -3.09 -13.23 -22.30
CA LEU A 106 -2.27 -14.43 -22.52
C LEU A 106 -1.51 -14.96 -21.29
N HIS A 107 -1.85 -16.12 -20.72
CA HIS A 107 -2.06 -17.37 -21.44
C HIS A 107 -3.20 -18.19 -20.83
N SER A 108 -4.24 -18.33 -21.64
CA SER A 108 -5.23 -19.38 -21.57
C SER A 108 -4.57 -20.75 -21.81
N LYS A 109 -5.24 -21.80 -21.32
CA LYS A 109 -5.20 -23.19 -21.81
C LYS A 109 -3.98 -24.04 -21.39
N GLU A 110 -4.08 -25.31 -21.00
CA GLU A 110 -5.18 -26.26 -21.12
C GLU A 110 -4.98 -27.43 -20.13
N LYS A 111 -6.11 -27.99 -19.75
CA LYS A 111 -6.30 -29.26 -19.08
C LYS A 111 -5.78 -30.40 -19.97
N LYS A 112 -4.98 -31.30 -19.38
CA LYS A 112 -4.65 -32.64 -19.90
C LYS A 112 -5.92 -33.38 -20.33
N PRO A 113 -5.92 -34.09 -21.47
CA PRO A 113 -5.60 -35.53 -21.46
C PRO A 113 -4.48 -35.91 -22.44
#